data_AF-A0A0Q6H7K1-F1
#
_entry.id   AF-A0A0Q6H7K1-F1
#
_cell.length_a   1.000
_cell.length_b   1.000
_cell.length_c   1.000
_cell.angle_alpha   90.00
_cell.angle_beta   90.00
_cell.angle_gamma   90.00
#
_symmetry.space_group_name_H-M   'P 1'
#
loop_
_entity.id
_entity.type
_entity.pdbx_description
1 polymer ?
#
loop_
_entity_poly.entity_id
_entity_poly.type
_entity_poly.pdbx_seq_one_letter_code
_entity_poly.pdbx_strand_id
1 'polypeptide(L)'
;MTRMLMPVVALGGLLSAFAAMAQEPAPGRYAMQKTDSGITRLDTQTGEMSLCQEKDGEIICRMAADERSAFELELDLLTKRVETLEKAAANAPSGLKPRLPSKEEIDQTMSVMERMMRSFMGIVKDLEDEEKSPSNKTDETPQKT
;
A
#
# COMPACT_ATOMS: atom_id res chain seq x y z
N MET A 1 18.97 -56.28 81.79
CA MET A 1 18.31 -57.14 80.78
C MET A 1 18.09 -56.33 79.50
N THR A 2 18.66 -56.82 78.39
CA THR A 2 18.19 -56.72 76.99
C THR A 2 17.86 -55.37 76.31
N ARG A 3 18.84 -54.91 75.51
CA ARG A 3 18.82 -54.56 74.06
C ARG A 3 17.73 -53.66 73.47
N MET A 4 18.14 -52.51 72.91
CA MET A 4 17.82 -52.03 71.54
C MET A 4 18.63 -50.74 71.27
N LEU A 5 19.69 -50.78 70.44
CA LEU A 5 19.74 -50.53 68.98
C LEU A 5 19.90 -49.03 68.59
N MET A 6 21.09 -48.75 68.01
CA MET A 6 21.50 -47.77 66.97
C MET A 6 20.36 -47.38 65.97
N PRO A 7 20.45 -46.38 65.03
CA PRO A 7 21.59 -45.55 64.57
C PRO A 7 21.20 -44.07 64.15
N VAL A 8 22.13 -43.11 63.94
CA VAL A 8 22.69 -42.57 62.66
C VAL A 8 21.73 -41.81 61.71
N VAL A 9 22.14 -40.56 61.37
CA VAL A 9 21.92 -39.75 60.13
C VAL A 9 20.61 -38.99 59.88
N ALA A 10 20.76 -37.69 59.57
CA ALA A 10 20.29 -36.97 58.37
C ALA A 10 20.27 -35.45 58.69
N LEU A 11 21.17 -34.58 58.21
CA LEU A 11 21.39 -34.09 56.84
C LEU A 11 20.10 -33.74 56.06
N GLY A 12 20.03 -32.48 55.60
CA GLY A 12 19.05 -32.01 54.62
C GLY A 12 18.17 -30.92 55.23
N GLY A 13 18.43 -29.64 55.00
CA GLY A 13 18.41 -29.05 53.67
C GLY A 13 17.00 -28.55 53.40
N LEU A 14 16.68 -27.36 53.92
CA LEU A 14 15.54 -26.57 53.46
C LEU A 14 15.85 -26.08 52.04
N LEU A 15 15.79 -27.01 51.08
CA LEU A 15 15.72 -26.72 49.66
C LEU A 15 14.31 -26.20 49.40
N SER A 16 14.22 -24.87 49.35
CA SER A 16 13.18 -24.14 48.64
C SER A 16 12.94 -24.82 47.29
N ALA A 17 11.82 -25.54 47.20
CA ALA A 17 11.29 -26.06 45.95
C ALA A 17 10.86 -24.86 45.09
N PHE A 18 11.81 -24.31 44.35
CA PHE A 18 11.49 -23.54 43.16
C PHE A 18 10.88 -24.53 42.17
N ALA A 19 9.56 -24.53 42.08
CA ALA A 19 8.87 -25.13 40.95
C ALA A 19 9.37 -24.39 39.70
N ALA A 20 10.30 -25.01 38.98
CA ALA A 20 10.65 -24.60 37.63
C ALA A 20 9.41 -24.82 36.76
N MET A 21 8.60 -23.78 36.61
CA MET A 21 7.57 -23.74 35.58
C MET A 21 8.31 -23.85 34.25
N ALA A 22 8.13 -24.97 33.55
CA ALA A 22 8.61 -25.11 32.19
C ALA A 22 7.90 -24.04 31.36
N GLN A 23 8.59 -22.93 31.10
CA GLN A 23 8.11 -21.89 30.20
C GLN A 23 8.13 -22.51 28.81
N GLU A 24 6.95 -22.86 28.28
CA GLU A 24 6.82 -23.22 26.87
C GLU A 24 7.54 -22.12 26.07
N PRO A 25 8.50 -22.47 25.20
CA PRO A 25 9.20 -21.47 24.41
C PRO A 25 8.13 -20.68 23.66
N ALA A 26 8.12 -19.35 23.86
CA ALA A 26 7.20 -18.46 23.17
C ALA A 26 7.17 -18.87 21.70
N PRO A 27 5.99 -19.06 21.08
CA PRO A 27 5.93 -19.53 19.72
C PRO A 27 6.67 -18.50 18.87
N GLY A 28 7.83 -18.91 18.35
CA GLY A 28 8.50 -18.14 17.32
C GLY A 28 7.53 -17.95 16.15
N ARG A 29 7.91 -17.12 15.19
CA ARG A 29 7.13 -16.95 13.95
C ARG A 29 6.75 -18.29 13.30
N TYR A 30 7.57 -19.32 13.48
CA TYR A 30 7.31 -20.66 12.96
C TYR A 30 7.08 -21.66 14.09
N ALA A 31 5.96 -22.36 14.04
CA ALA A 31 5.67 -23.52 14.87
C ALA A 31 5.83 -24.81 14.05
N MET A 32 6.48 -25.82 14.62
CA MET A 32 6.71 -27.11 13.97
C MET A 32 5.92 -28.21 14.68
N GLN A 33 5.18 -29.01 13.92
CA GLN A 33 4.36 -30.10 14.44
C GLN A 33 4.64 -31.37 13.63
N LYS A 34 4.93 -32.48 14.32
CA LYS A 34 5.21 -33.77 13.67
C LYS A 34 3.89 -34.52 13.41
N THR A 35 3.56 -34.76 12.16
CA THR A 35 2.37 -35.52 11.75
C THR A 35 2.77 -36.92 11.28
N ASP A 36 1.77 -37.78 11.03
CA ASP A 36 2.00 -39.12 10.49
C ASP A 36 2.62 -39.08 9.07
N SER A 37 2.45 -37.98 8.34
CA SER A 37 2.94 -37.78 6.97
C SER A 37 4.25 -36.98 6.86
N GLY A 38 4.77 -36.45 7.97
CA GLY A 38 6.01 -35.65 7.97
C GLY A 38 6.09 -34.60 9.07
N ILE A 39 6.71 -33.46 8.76
CA ILE A 39 6.79 -32.30 9.67
C ILE A 39 5.97 -31.18 9.04
N THR A 40 5.01 -30.61 9.75
CA THR A 40 4.25 -29.44 9.32
C THR A 40 4.81 -28.19 9.97
N ARG A 41 5.15 -27.19 9.16
CA ARG A 41 5.52 -25.84 9.62
C ARG A 41 4.32 -24.91 9.49
N LEU A 42 3.93 -24.27 10.58
CA LEU A 42 2.94 -23.20 10.61
C LEU A 42 3.64 -21.84 10.78
N ASP A 43 3.42 -20.90 9.85
CA ASP A 43 3.76 -19.50 10.09
C ASP A 43 2.64 -18.87 10.95
N THR A 44 2.96 -18.48 12.19
CA THR A 44 2.00 -17.93 13.15
C THR A 44 1.55 -16.51 12.82
N GLN A 45 2.18 -15.83 11.85
CA GLN A 45 1.78 -14.51 11.38
C GLN A 45 0.80 -14.57 10.20
N THR A 46 1.03 -15.50 9.26
CA THR A 46 0.21 -15.60 8.04
C THR A 46 -0.83 -16.73 8.10
N GLY A 47 -0.62 -17.72 8.98
CA GLY A 47 -1.44 -18.94 9.03
C GLY A 47 -1.08 -19.98 7.96
N GLU A 48 -0.02 -19.76 7.17
CA GLU A 48 0.41 -20.69 6.13
C GLU A 48 0.96 -21.98 6.73
N MET A 49 0.54 -23.12 6.21
CA MET A 49 1.01 -24.45 6.60
C MET A 49 1.83 -25.08 5.47
N SER A 50 3.11 -25.34 5.71
CA SER A 50 3.99 -26.02 4.75
C SER A 50 4.31 -27.44 5.22
N LEU A 51 4.32 -28.42 4.31
CA LEU A 51 4.83 -29.76 4.61
C LEU A 51 6.35 -29.79 4.39
N CYS A 52 7.07 -30.23 5.42
CA CYS A 52 8.50 -30.33 5.46
C CYS A 52 8.93 -31.78 5.56
N GLN A 53 10.02 -32.11 4.86
CA GLN A 53 10.66 -33.42 4.93
C GLN A 53 12.09 -33.27 5.42
N GLU A 54 12.54 -34.26 6.18
CA GLU A 54 13.93 -34.37 6.58
C GLU A 54 14.73 -34.99 5.43
N LYS A 55 15.73 -34.26 4.95
CA LYS A 55 16.64 -34.70 3.89
C LYS A 55 18.06 -34.32 4.27
N ASP A 56 18.97 -35.29 4.28
CA ASP A 56 20.39 -35.09 4.58
C ASP A 56 20.66 -34.43 5.96
N GLY A 57 19.77 -34.67 6.94
CA GLY A 57 19.84 -34.08 8.28
C GLY A 57 19.31 -32.64 8.38
N GLU A 58 18.73 -32.11 7.31
CA GLU A 58 18.09 -30.79 7.26
C GLU A 58 16.58 -30.92 7.02
N ILE A 59 15.79 -30.01 7.62
CA ILE A 59 14.34 -29.95 7.40
C ILE A 59 14.06 -29.01 6.22
N ILE A 60 13.61 -29.57 5.10
CA ILE A 60 13.27 -28.82 3.89
C ILE A 60 11.75 -28.69 3.79
N CYS A 61 11.25 -27.48 3.96
CA CYS A 61 9.83 -27.15 3.79
C CYS A 61 9.54 -26.78 2.33
N ARG A 62 8.58 -27.46 1.70
CA ARG A 62 8.10 -27.14 0.36
C ARG A 62 6.62 -26.76 0.45
N MET A 63 6.21 -25.81 -0.40
CA MET A 63 4.79 -25.49 -0.59
C MET A 63 4.02 -26.75 -1.01
N ALA A 64 2.77 -26.87 -0.56
CA ALA A 64 1.93 -28.00 -0.88
C ALA A 64 1.69 -28.07 -2.40
N ALA A 65 1.48 -29.28 -2.93
CA ALA A 65 1.29 -29.47 -4.37
C ALA A 65 0.06 -28.71 -4.90
N ASP A 66 -1.00 -28.62 -4.10
CA ASP A 66 -2.23 -27.92 -4.46
C ASP A 66 -2.09 -26.40 -4.44
N GLU A 67 -1.21 -25.87 -3.58
CA GLU A 67 -0.90 -24.43 -3.58
C GLU A 67 -0.17 -24.06 -4.88
N ARG A 68 0.75 -24.90 -5.36
CA ARG A 68 1.45 -24.64 -6.63
C ARG A 68 0.49 -24.53 -7.81
N SER A 69 -0.49 -25.44 -7.91
CA SER A 69 -1.46 -25.40 -9.04
C SER A 69 -2.38 -24.18 -8.97
N ALA A 70 -2.77 -23.75 -7.76
CA ALA A 70 -3.52 -22.51 -7.56
C ALA A 70 -2.71 -21.28 -7.99
N PHE A 71 -1.43 -21.20 -7.59
CA PHE A 71 -0.54 -20.11 -8.00
C PHE A 71 -0.27 -20.10 -9.50
N GLU A 72 -0.06 -21.26 -10.13
CA GLU A 72 0.10 -21.38 -11.59
C GLU A 72 -1.14 -20.87 -12.33
N LEU A 73 -2.34 -21.20 -11.86
CA LEU A 73 -3.59 -20.72 -12.44
C LEU A 73 -3.74 -19.20 -12.30
N GLU A 74 -3.38 -18.63 -11.15
CA GLU A 74 -3.41 -17.18 -10.94
C GLU A 74 -2.40 -16.45 -11.82
N LEU A 75 -1.19 -17.00 -11.97
CA LEU A 75 -0.16 -16.45 -12.86
C LEU A 75 -0.61 -16.45 -14.32
N ASP A 76 -1.23 -17.53 -14.79
CA ASP A 76 -1.78 -17.63 -16.14
C ASP A 76 -2.89 -16.58 -16.37
N LEU A 77 -3.77 -16.40 -15.39
CA LEU A 77 -4.85 -15.41 -15.45
C LEU A 77 -4.26 -13.99 -15.49
N LEU A 78 -3.29 -13.70 -14.62
CA LEU A 78 -2.66 -12.40 -14.55
C LEU A 78 -1.90 -12.08 -15.84
N THR A 79 -1.15 -13.05 -16.38
CA THR A 79 -0.44 -12.91 -17.66
C THR A 79 -1.41 -12.57 -18.79
N LYS A 80 -2.54 -13.29 -18.89
CA LYS A 80 -3.60 -12.98 -19.88
C LYS A 80 -4.16 -11.57 -19.72
N ARG A 81 -4.36 -11.10 -18.49
CA ARG A 81 -4.83 -9.72 -18.23
C ARG A 81 -3.80 -8.70 -18.67
N VAL A 82 -2.53 -8.88 -18.32
CA VAL A 82 -1.45 -7.99 -18.73
C VAL A 82 -1.36 -7.93 -20.25
N GLU A 83 -1.33 -9.07 -20.94
CA GLU A 83 -1.33 -9.09 -22.41
C GLU A 83 -2.53 -8.37 -23.02
N THR A 84 -3.72 -8.52 -22.41
CA THR A 84 -4.93 -7.85 -22.87
C THR A 84 -4.82 -6.34 -22.68
N LEU A 85 -4.31 -5.89 -21.53
CA LEU A 85 -4.09 -4.48 -21.22
C LEU A 85 -3.00 -3.87 -22.11
N GLU A 86 -1.91 -4.58 -22.36
CA GLU A 86 -0.85 -4.15 -23.25
C GLU A 86 -1.34 -4.02 -24.69
N LYS A 87 -2.13 -5.00 -25.18
CA LYS A 87 -2.80 -4.92 -26.49
C LYS A 87 -3.77 -3.75 -26.54
N ALA A 88 -4.55 -3.53 -25.49
CA ALA A 88 -5.47 -2.39 -25.42
C ALA A 88 -4.71 -1.06 -25.40
N ALA A 89 -3.59 -0.96 -24.70
CA ALA A 89 -2.74 0.24 -24.65
C ALA A 89 -2.00 0.49 -25.97
N ALA A 90 -1.57 -0.56 -26.67
CA ALA A 90 -0.93 -0.45 -27.98
C ALA A 90 -1.93 -0.03 -29.08
N ASN A 91 -3.17 -0.51 -28.99
CA ASN A 91 -4.26 -0.15 -29.91
C ASN A 91 -5.02 1.10 -29.48
N ALA A 92 -4.76 1.63 -28.28
CA ALA A 92 -5.32 2.89 -27.86
C ALA A 92 -4.81 3.99 -28.81
N PRO A 93 -5.71 4.82 -29.38
CA PRO A 93 -5.28 5.97 -30.16
C PRO A 93 -4.32 6.77 -29.31
N SER A 94 -3.17 7.16 -29.88
CA SER A 94 -1.95 7.63 -29.20
C SER A 94 -2.11 8.91 -28.36
N GLY A 95 -2.97 8.89 -27.35
CA GLY A 95 -3.31 9.99 -26.44
C GLY A 95 -2.67 9.87 -25.06
N LEU A 96 -1.91 8.80 -24.79
CA LEU A 96 -1.19 8.60 -23.51
C LEU A 96 0.34 8.67 -23.64
N LYS A 97 0.88 8.80 -24.85
CA LYS A 97 2.17 9.47 -25.01
C LYS A 97 1.85 10.96 -25.07
N PRO A 98 2.57 11.84 -24.34
CA PRO A 98 2.46 13.27 -24.59
C PRO A 98 2.96 13.48 -26.03
N ARG A 99 2.03 13.44 -26.99
CA ARG A 99 2.24 14.02 -28.30
C ARG A 99 2.45 15.49 -27.99
N LEU A 100 3.69 15.94 -28.13
CA LEU A 100 3.98 17.36 -28.14
C LEU A 100 3.00 17.98 -29.15
N PRO A 101 2.12 18.90 -28.71
CA PRO A 101 1.14 19.50 -29.60
C PRO A 101 1.87 20.10 -30.81
N SER A 102 1.26 20.02 -31.99
CA SER A 102 1.87 20.60 -33.18
C SER A 102 1.99 22.11 -33.03
N LYS A 103 2.87 22.75 -33.82
CA LYS A 103 3.00 24.21 -33.80
C LYS A 103 1.66 24.89 -34.09
N GLU A 104 0.87 24.31 -35.00
CA GLU A 104 -0.48 24.79 -35.31
C GLU A 104 -1.44 24.72 -34.11
N GLU A 105 -1.42 23.66 -33.30
CA GLU A 105 -2.27 23.52 -32.11
C GLU A 105 -1.85 24.53 -31.02
N ILE A 106 -0.55 24.75 -30.87
CA ILE A 106 0.01 25.76 -29.95
C ILE A 106 -0.43 27.15 -30.39
N ASP A 107 -0.26 27.50 -31.66
CA ASP A 107 -0.64 28.80 -32.21
C ASP A 107 -2.16 29.04 -32.10
N GLN A 108 -2.95 28.01 -32.35
CA GLN A 108 -4.41 28.07 -32.18
C GLN A 108 -4.77 28.36 -30.71
N THR A 109 -4.13 27.67 -29.76
CA THR A 109 -4.36 27.87 -28.32
C THR A 109 -3.93 29.26 -27.87
N MET A 110 -2.78 29.73 -28.32
CA MET A 110 -2.28 31.09 -28.03
C MET A 110 -3.23 32.15 -28.57
N SER A 111 -3.77 31.95 -29.78
CA SER A 111 -4.75 32.89 -30.38
C SER A 111 -6.08 32.93 -29.60
N VAL A 112 -6.51 31.80 -29.03
CA VAL A 112 -7.71 31.72 -28.19
C VAL A 112 -7.47 32.42 -26.85
N MET A 113 -6.31 32.21 -26.23
CA MET A 113 -5.92 32.92 -25.01
C MET A 113 -5.82 34.43 -25.22
N GLU A 114 -5.25 34.89 -26.33
CA GLU A 114 -5.15 36.32 -26.64
C GLU A 114 -6.54 36.98 -26.80
N ARG A 115 -7.46 36.32 -27.51
CA ARG A 115 -8.83 36.82 -27.69
C ARG A 115 -9.57 36.89 -26.36
N MET A 116 -9.39 35.90 -25.49
CA MET A 116 -10.00 35.87 -24.17
C MET A 116 -9.49 37.02 -23.28
N MET A 117 -8.18 37.24 -23.26
CA MET A 117 -7.55 38.32 -22.47
C MET A 117 -7.99 39.71 -22.96
N ARG A 118 -8.07 39.91 -24.29
CA ARG A 118 -8.52 41.18 -24.88
C ARG A 118 -10.00 41.44 -24.61
N SER A 119 -10.84 40.40 -24.67
CA SER A 119 -12.26 40.49 -24.29
C SER A 119 -12.44 40.87 -22.82
N PHE A 120 -11.68 40.23 -21.93
CA PHE A 120 -11.72 40.51 -20.49
C PHE A 120 -11.30 41.95 -20.17
N MET A 121 -10.22 42.46 -20.76
CA MET A 121 -9.77 43.85 -20.55
C MET A 121 -10.78 44.88 -21.09
N GLY A 122 -11.53 44.56 -22.15
CA GLY A 122 -12.60 45.41 -22.65
C GLY A 122 -13.70 45.57 -21.61
N ILE A 123 -14.18 44.46 -21.06
CA ILE A 123 -15.24 44.46 -20.03
C ILE A 123 -14.81 45.27 -18.79
N VAL A 124 -13.55 45.13 -18.34
CA VAL A 124 -13.04 45.88 -17.18
C VAL A 124 -13.02 47.39 -17.46
N LYS A 125 -12.58 47.81 -18.65
CA LYS A 125 -12.53 49.23 -19.03
C LYS A 125 -13.92 49.84 -19.17
N ASP A 126 -14.86 49.13 -19.75
CA ASP A 126 -16.24 49.61 -19.91
C ASP A 126 -16.86 49.91 -18.52
N LEU A 127 -16.59 49.05 -17.53
CA LEU A 127 -17.02 49.26 -16.14
C LEU A 127 -16.33 50.46 -15.46
N GLU A 128 -15.02 50.68 -15.70
CA GLU A 128 -14.29 51.85 -15.18
C GLU A 128 -14.77 53.17 -15.82
N ASP A 129 -15.13 53.15 -17.10
CA ASP A 129 -15.62 54.31 -17.84
C ASP A 129 -17.07 54.66 -17.46
N GLU A 130 -17.92 53.67 -17.20
CA GLU A 130 -19.27 53.86 -16.66
C GLU A 130 -19.27 54.46 -15.24
N GLU A 131 -18.28 54.16 -14.40
CA GLU A 131 -18.10 54.82 -13.10
C GLU A 131 -17.62 56.28 -13.22
N LYS A 132 -17.04 56.69 -14.36
CA LYS A 132 -16.37 57.99 -14.52
C LYS A 132 -17.20 59.10 -15.16
N SER A 133 -18.46 58.88 -15.58
CA SER A 133 -19.30 59.95 -16.15
C SER A 133 -20.80 59.75 -15.84
N PRO A 134 -21.57 60.79 -15.41
CA PRO A 134 -21.35 62.22 -15.64
C PRO A 134 -21.42 63.15 -14.41
N SER A 135 -20.39 63.99 -14.24
CA SER A 135 -20.52 65.34 -13.68
C SER A 135 -19.71 66.30 -14.55
N ASN A 136 -20.25 66.61 -15.74
CA ASN A 136 -19.85 67.78 -16.50
C ASN A 136 -20.88 68.03 -17.59
N LYS A 137 -21.89 68.88 -17.37
CA LYS A 137 -22.58 69.78 -18.33
C LYS A 137 -23.79 70.47 -17.67
N THR A 138 -23.56 71.43 -16.76
CA THR A 138 -24.44 72.60 -16.59
C THR A 138 -23.70 73.72 -15.85
N ASP A 139 -23.07 74.61 -16.60
CA ASP A 139 -22.85 75.99 -16.15
C ASP A 139 -23.18 76.90 -17.34
N GLU A 140 -24.46 77.22 -17.47
CA GLU A 140 -24.93 78.41 -18.20
C GLU A 140 -25.77 79.21 -17.20
N THR A 141 -25.13 80.19 -16.58
CA THR A 141 -25.80 81.24 -15.81
C THR A 141 -26.31 82.31 -16.78
N PRO A 142 -27.60 82.69 -16.77
CA PRO A 142 -28.01 83.99 -17.28
C PRO A 142 -27.94 85.01 -16.13
N GLN A 143 -26.98 85.92 -16.20
CA GLN A 143 -27.05 87.19 -15.46
C GLN A 143 -28.31 87.96 -15.90
N LYS A 144 -29.08 88.50 -14.94
CA LYS A 144 -29.60 89.88 -14.88
C LYS A 144 -30.78 90.00 -13.91
N THR A 145 -30.56 90.61 -12.73
CA THR A 145 -31.13 91.89 -12.22
C THR A 145 -30.79 92.03 -10.74
#